data_AF-A0A7C8CKV9-F1
#
_entry.id   AF-A0A7C8CKV9-F1
#
_cell.length_a   1.000
_cell.length_b   1.000
_cell.length_c   1.000
_cell.angle_alpha   90.00
_cell.angle_beta   90.00
_cell.angle_gamma   90.00
#
_symmetry.space_group_name_H-M   'P 1'
#
loop_
_entity.id
_entity.type
_entity.pdbx_description
1 polymer ?
#
loop_
_entity_poly.entity_id
_entity_poly.type
_entity_poly.pdbx_seq_one_letter_code
_entity_poly.pdbx_strand_id
1 'polypeptide(L)' 'MFTDGSCDPNPGPGGWGLVWVEAGQIREERNGHAADTTNNRMELQALIEAMGLLAEDANVEVFSDSQLCVKT' A
#
# COMPACT_ATOMS: atom_id res chain seq x y z
N MET A 1 3.57 5.35 7.67
CA MET A 1 3.75 4.88 6.27
C MET A 1 2.54 5.30 5.45
N PHE A 2 2.72 5.59 4.18
CA PHE A 2 1.63 5.91 3.24
C PHE A 2 1.52 4.77 2.23
N THR A 3 0.29 4.33 1.95
CA THR A 3 0.01 3.23 1.01
C THR A 3 -1.11 3.65 0.06
N ASP A 4 -0.96 3.32 -1.22
CA ASP A 4 -1.96 3.61 -2.25
C ASP A 4 -1.98 2.49 -3.31
N GLY A 5 -3.10 2.34 -4.00
CA GLY A 5 -3.29 1.37 -5.07
C GLY A 5 -4.32 1.82 -6.10
N SER A 6 -4.04 1.55 -7.37
CA SER A 6 -4.89 1.97 -8.49
C SER A 6 -5.01 0.89 -9.56
N CYS A 7 -6.13 0.88 -10.27
CA CYS A 7 -6.41 -0.03 -11.39
C CYS A 7 -7.35 0.64 -12.39
N ASP A 8 -6.98 0.65 -13.69
CA ASP A 8 -7.81 1.21 -14.76
C ASP A 8 -7.58 0.49 -16.12
N PRO A 9 -8.63 -0.10 -16.76
CA PRO A 9 -9.98 -0.31 -16.23
C PRO A 9 -10.00 -1.22 -14.98
N ASN A 10 -11.15 -1.36 -14.33
CA ASN A 10 -11.30 -2.14 -13.11
C ASN A 10 -12.36 -3.25 -13.30
N PRO A 11 -11.99 -4.52 -13.53
CA PRO A 11 -10.63 -5.08 -13.51
C PRO A 11 -9.80 -4.73 -14.75
N GLY A 12 -8.47 -4.80 -14.60
CA GLY A 12 -7.50 -4.44 -15.64
C GLY A 12 -6.08 -4.33 -15.08
N PRO A 13 -5.17 -3.66 -15.81
CA PRO A 13 -3.83 -3.38 -15.30
C PRO A 13 -3.91 -2.41 -14.11
N GLY A 14 -3.13 -2.70 -13.08
CA GLY A 14 -3.08 -1.88 -11.88
C GLY A 14 -1.72 -1.92 -11.21
N GLY A 15 -1.51 -0.99 -10.29
CA GLY A 15 -0.27 -0.85 -9.54
C GLY A 15 -0.54 -0.41 -8.11
N TRP A 16 0.44 -0.64 -7.26
CA TRP A 16 0.42 -0.29 -5.85
C TRP A 16 1.73 0.36 -5.46
N GLY A 17 1.70 1.19 -4.42
CA GLY A 17 2.88 1.87 -3.91
C GLY A 17 2.82 2.11 -2.42
N LEU A 18 3.99 2.15 -1.79
CA LEU A 18 4.15 2.59 -0.41
C LEU A 18 5.36 3.49 -0.26
N VAL A 19 5.26 4.42 0.68
CA VAL A 19 6.37 5.29 1.12
C VAL A 19 6.42 5.28 2.64
N TRP A 20 7.56 4.87 3.20
CA TRP A 20 7.86 5.02 4.62
C TRP A 20 8.64 6.31 4.83
N VAL A 21 8.01 7.29 5.49
CA VAL A 21 8.68 8.51 5.95
C VAL A 21 8.97 8.42 7.44
N GLU A 22 10.21 8.67 7.84
CA GLU A 22 10.64 8.75 9.24
C GLU A 22 11.48 10.02 9.42
N ALA A 23 11.18 10.81 10.46
CA ALA A 23 11.86 12.10 10.72
C ALA A 23 11.91 13.06 9.50
N GLY A 24 10.89 13.03 8.65
CA GLY A 24 10.81 13.87 7.44
C GLY A 24 11.66 13.37 6.26
N GLN A 25 12.26 12.19 6.35
CA GLN A 25 13.04 11.57 5.29
C GLN A 25 12.38 10.28 4.80
N ILE A 26 12.50 10.00 3.50
CA ILE A 26 12.08 8.71 2.94
C ILE A 26 13.06 7.65 3.44
N ARG A 27 12.56 6.71 4.23
CA ARG A 27 13.30 5.56 4.75
C ARG A 27 13.29 4.40 3.77
N GLU A 28 12.15 4.15 3.13
CA GLU A 28 11.93 3.04 2.18
C GLU A 28 10.78 3.41 1.24
N GLU A 29 10.87 2.96 -0.01
CA GLU A 29 9.78 3.01 -0.99
C GLU A 29 9.66 1.66 -1.70
N ARG A 30 8.43 1.20 -1.93
CA ARG A 30 8.17 -0.01 -2.73
C ARG A 30 6.99 0.22 -3.64
N ASN A 31 7.00 -0.46 -4.78
CA ASN A 31 5.91 -0.46 -5.73
C ASN A 31 5.88 -1.77 -6.49
N GLY A 32 4.75 -2.04 -7.12
CA GLY A 32 4.58 -3.18 -8.01
C GLY A 32 3.38 -2.99 -8.91
N HIS A 33 3.23 -3.91 -9.88
CA HIS A 33 2.12 -3.90 -10.82
C HIS A 33 1.58 -5.31 -11.07
N ALA A 34 0.33 -5.38 -11.51
CA ALA A 34 -0.32 -6.60 -11.97
C ALA A 34 -1.10 -6.30 -13.25
N ALA A 35 -1.00 -7.21 -14.24
CA ALA A 35 -1.67 -7.03 -15.54
C ALA A 35 -3.20 -7.23 -15.47
N ASP A 36 -3.68 -8.00 -14.50
CA ASP A 36 -5.09 -8.28 -14.26
C ASP A 36 -5.39 -8.25 -12.76
N THR A 37 -5.92 -7.13 -12.29
CA THR A 37 -6.19 -6.86 -10.87
C THR A 37 -7.44 -5.99 -10.72
N THR A 38 -7.71 -5.54 -9.49
CA THR A 38 -8.74 -4.55 -9.18
C THR A 38 -8.15 -3.45 -8.30
N ASN A 39 -8.83 -2.31 -8.21
CA ASN A 39 -8.42 -1.20 -7.35
C ASN A 39 -8.17 -1.67 -5.90
N ASN A 40 -9.17 -2.34 -5.31
CA ASN A 40 -9.11 -2.84 -3.93
C ASN A 40 -7.98 -3.86 -3.70
N ARG A 41 -7.66 -4.71 -4.71
CA ARG A 41 -6.53 -5.64 -4.61
C ARG A 41 -5.20 -4.90 -4.53
N MET A 42 -5.05 -3.81 -5.28
CA MET A 42 -3.83 -3.01 -5.26
C MET A 42 -3.69 -2.21 -3.96
N GLU A 43 -4.78 -1.62 -3.45
CA GLU A 43 -4.79 -0.96 -2.13
C GLU A 43 -4.39 -1.92 -1.00
N LEU A 44 -4.95 -3.15 -1.00
CA LEU A 44 -4.60 -4.17 -0.01
C LEU A 44 -3.18 -4.70 -0.19
N GLN A 45 -2.70 -4.85 -1.42
CA GLN A 45 -1.31 -5.27 -1.67
C GLN A 45 -0.32 -4.25 -1.11
N ALA A 46 -0.58 -2.94 -1.30
CA ALA A 46 0.25 -1.89 -0.71
C ALA A 46 0.31 -2.00 0.82
N LEU A 47 -0.83 -2.29 1.47
CA LEU A 47 -0.90 -2.47 2.91
C LEU A 47 -0.16 -3.72 3.40
N ILE A 48 -0.29 -4.85 2.71
CA ILE A 48 0.41 -6.10 3.03
C ILE A 48 1.93 -5.89 2.95
N GLU A 49 2.40 -5.24 1.88
CA GLU A 49 3.82 -4.94 1.68
C GLU A 49 4.34 -3.96 2.72
N ALA A 50 3.51 -3.00 3.15
CA ALA A 50 3.83 -2.10 4.25
C ALA A 50 3.97 -2.85 5.58
N MET A 51 3.06 -3.77 5.89
CA MET A 51 3.14 -4.58 7.11
C MET A 51 4.33 -5.55 7.08
N GLY A 52 4.67 -6.13 5.92
CA GLY A 52 5.81 -7.01 5.76
C GLY A 52 7.18 -6.34 5.97
N LEU A 53 7.24 -5.01 5.97
CA LEU A 53 8.44 -4.22 6.29
C LEU A 53 8.66 -4.03 7.80
N LEU A 54 7.64 -4.27 8.61
CA LEU A 54 7.66 -3.98 10.03
C LEU A 54 8.23 -5.16 10.83
N ALA A 55 9.03 -4.85 11.85
CA ALA A 55 9.36 -5.83 12.88
C ALA A 55 8.09 -6.21 13.67
N GLU A 56 8.05 -7.40 14.26
CA GLU A 56 6.88 -7.88 15.01
C GLU A 56 6.43 -6.93 16.14
N ASP A 57 7.36 -6.17 16.71
CA ASP A 57 7.15 -5.20 17.80
C ASP A 57 7.07 -3.74 17.33
N ALA A 58 7.05 -3.49 16.01
CA ALA A 58 7.03 -2.15 15.48
C ALA A 58 5.71 -1.43 15.81
N ASN A 59 5.82 -0.20 16.31
CA ASN A 59 4.68 0.70 16.51
C ASN A 59 4.71 1.81 15.45
N VAL A 60 4.00 1.60 14.34
CA VAL A 60 3.99 2.50 13.17
C VAL A 60 2.56 2.80 12.76
N GLU A 61 2.24 4.08 12.57
CA GLU A 61 0.97 4.51 11.96
C GLU A 61 1.02 4.33 10.44
N VAL A 62 0.02 3.66 9.89
CA VAL A 62 -0.16 3.47 8.44
C VAL A 62 -1.37 4.29 7.99
N PHE A 63 -1.19 5.11 6.96
CA PHE A 63 -2.21 5.95 6.37
C PHE A 63 -2.61 5.38 5.00
N SER A 64 -3.91 5.13 4.83
CA SER A 64 -4.55 4.71 3.59
C SER A 64 -5.84 5.51 3.41
N ASP A 65 -6.18 5.86 2.17
CA ASP A 65 -7.45 6.48 1.80
C ASP A 65 -8.54 5.45 1.45
N SER A 66 -8.18 4.17 1.36
CA SER A 66 -9.10 3.06 1.12
C SER A 66 -10.01 2.82 2.32
N GLN A 67 -11.31 3.11 2.16
CA GLN A 67 -12.30 2.76 3.20
C GLN A 67 -12.33 1.26 3.49
N LEU A 68 -12.03 0.42 2.49
CA LEU A 68 -11.95 -1.02 2.70
C LEU A 68 -10.82 -1.34 3.67
N CYS A 69 -9.61 -0.84 3.42
CA CYS A 69 -8.46 -1.08 4.29
C CYS A 69 -8.68 -0.57 5.72
N VAL A 70 -9.36 0.57 5.89
CA VAL A 70 -9.55 1.21 7.21
C VAL A 70 -10.72 0.61 8.01
N LYS A 71 -11.75 0.06 7.35
CA LYS A 71 -12.98 -0.42 8.01
C LYS A 71 -13.15 -1.95 8.08
N THR A 72 -12.18 -2.71 7.58
CA THR A 72 -12.19 -4.18 7.73
C THR A 72 -11.70 -4.55 9.13
#